data_AF-A9WP87-F1
#
_entry.id   AF-A9WP87-F1
#
_cell.length_a   1.000
_cell.length_b   1.000
_cell.length_c   1.000
_cell.angle_alpha   90.00
_cell.angle_beta   90.00
_cell.angle_gamma   90.00
#
_symmetry.space_group_name_H-M   'P 1'
#
loop_
_entity.id
_entity.type
_entity.pdbx_description
1 polymer ?
#
loop_
_entity_poly.entity_id
_entity_poly.type
_entity_poly.pdbx_seq_one_letter_code
_entity_poly.pdbx_strand_id
1 'polypeptide(L)'
;MKHSNIVSQQKHIEDFRTKDGLLTKLRPGDRIRLEYPHGGSSVGVVDEHTADFSVVWIHLDHGQGRTMLLADDQIRIVKQPSAS
;
A
#
# COMPACT_ATOMS: atom_id res chain seq x y z
N MET A 1 16.12 -40.18 -0.39
CA MET A 1 15.13 -39.61 0.55
C MET A 1 14.70 -38.25 0.02
N LYS A 2 13.42 -38.10 -0.28
CA LYS A 2 12.82 -36.84 -0.76
C LYS A 2 12.54 -35.98 0.48
N HIS A 3 13.18 -34.82 0.61
CA HIS A 3 12.67 -33.76 1.48
C HIS A 3 12.32 -32.57 0.59
N SER A 4 11.03 -32.29 0.59
CA SER A 4 10.32 -31.39 -0.31
C SER A 4 10.80 -29.95 -0.21
N ASN A 5 11.18 -29.37 -1.35
CA ASN A 5 11.26 -27.93 -1.58
C ASN A 5 9.83 -27.36 -1.67
N ILE A 6 9.26 -27.01 -0.53
CA ILE A 6 8.04 -26.21 -0.36
C ILE A 6 8.58 -24.96 0.36
N VAL A 7 8.79 -23.77 -0.21
CA VAL A 7 7.97 -22.98 -1.12
C VAL A 7 8.91 -22.12 -1.97
N SER A 8 9.02 -22.45 -3.25
CA SER A 8 9.29 -21.45 -4.29
C SER A 8 8.10 -20.48 -4.31
N GLN A 9 8.35 -19.17 -4.43
CA GLN A 9 7.42 -18.05 -4.77
C GLN A 9 7.48 -16.81 -3.85
N GLN A 10 8.53 -16.60 -3.04
CA GLN A 10 8.78 -15.26 -2.44
C GLN A 10 9.46 -14.32 -3.47
N LYS A 11 8.87 -14.18 -4.66
CA LYS A 11 9.37 -13.25 -5.69
C LYS A 11 8.90 -11.84 -5.35
N HIS A 12 9.85 -11.03 -4.86
CA HIS A 12 9.80 -9.56 -4.89
C HIS A 12 8.60 -8.91 -4.17
N ILE A 13 8.51 -9.06 -2.85
CA ILE A 13 7.79 -8.05 -2.07
C ILE A 13 8.82 -7.00 -1.68
N GLU A 14 8.91 -5.93 -2.46
CA GLU A 14 9.71 -4.79 -2.04
C GLU A 14 9.10 -4.23 -0.75
N ASP A 15 9.88 -4.25 0.34
CA ASP A 15 9.55 -3.63 1.61
C ASP A 15 9.61 -2.13 1.42
N PHE A 16 8.45 -1.47 1.45
CA PHE A 16 8.35 -0.07 1.11
C PHE A 16 7.65 0.68 2.22
N ARG A 17 8.38 1.57 2.88
CA ARG A 17 7.83 2.53 3.84
C ARG A 17 7.43 3.80 3.07
N THR A 18 6.42 4.54 3.55
CA THR A 18 6.11 5.89 3.03
C THR A 18 7.35 6.79 2.90
N LYS A 19 8.36 6.56 3.75
CA LYS A 19 9.65 7.27 3.79
C LYS A 19 10.55 7.06 2.56
N ASP A 20 10.28 6.07 1.70
CA ASP A 20 11.10 5.79 0.51
C ASP A 20 10.71 6.65 -0.71
N GLY A 21 9.91 7.72 -0.50
CA GLY A 21 9.47 8.64 -1.55
C GLY A 21 8.35 8.09 -2.44
N LEU A 22 7.75 6.96 -2.06
CA LEU A 22 6.83 6.18 -2.90
C LEU A 22 5.43 6.77 -3.02
N LEU A 23 5.06 7.73 -2.15
CA LEU A 23 3.82 8.48 -2.31
C LEU A 23 3.76 9.16 -3.69
N THR A 24 4.90 9.60 -4.23
CA THR A 24 5.02 10.17 -5.59
C THR A 24 4.63 9.21 -6.73
N LYS A 25 4.52 7.91 -6.46
CA LYS A 25 4.09 6.89 -7.44
C LYS A 25 2.59 6.60 -7.36
N LEU A 26 1.88 7.10 -6.36
CA LEU A 26 0.44 6.92 -6.21
C LEU A 26 -0.31 7.92 -7.10
N ARG A 27 -1.38 7.47 -7.72
CA ARG A 27 -2.26 8.29 -8.55
C ARG A 27 -3.71 8.08 -8.12
N PRO A 28 -4.57 9.11 -8.20
CA PRO A 28 -6.01 8.93 -8.01
C PRO A 28 -6.53 7.75 -8.83
N GLY A 29 -7.32 6.89 -8.20
CA GLY A 29 -7.81 5.64 -8.78
C GLY A 29 -6.94 4.40 -8.54
N ASP A 30 -5.70 4.55 -8.07
CA ASP A 30 -4.85 3.39 -7.73
C ASP A 30 -5.49 2.58 -6.59
N ARG A 31 -5.72 1.29 -6.85
CA ARG A 31 -6.15 0.34 -5.82
C ARG A 31 -4.94 -0.07 -4.97
N ILE A 32 -5.04 0.08 -3.66
CA ILE A 32 -3.92 -0.21 -2.74
C ILE A 32 -4.38 -0.95 -1.49
N ARG A 33 -3.43 -1.64 -0.86
CA ARG A 33 -3.55 -2.20 0.48
C ARG A 33 -2.50 -1.56 1.39
N LEU A 34 -2.94 -1.12 2.55
CA LEU A 34 -2.14 -0.52 3.61
C LEU A 34 -1.89 -1.57 4.68
N GLU A 35 -0.63 -1.83 5.04
CA GLU A 35 -0.26 -2.65 6.19
C GLU A 35 0.32 -1.75 7.29
N TYR A 36 -0.25 -1.84 8.50
CA TYR A 36 0.15 -1.00 9.62
C TYR A 36 1.27 -1.66 10.45
N PRO A 37 2.23 -0.90 11.00
CA PRO A 37 3.37 -1.46 11.75
C PRO A 37 2.99 -2.34 12.95
N HIS A 38 1.85 -2.06 13.58
CA HIS A 38 1.35 -2.80 14.75
C HIS A 38 0.38 -3.93 14.38
N GLY A 39 0.32 -4.30 13.09
CA GLY A 39 -0.57 -5.31 12.57
C GLY A 39 -1.89 -4.73 12.04
N GLY A 40 -2.61 -5.58 11.30
CA GLY A 40 -3.81 -5.18 10.57
C GLY A 40 -3.51 -4.60 9.20
N SER A 41 -4.53 -4.56 8.36
CA SER A 41 -4.46 -3.95 7.03
C SER A 41 -5.79 -3.37 6.62
N SER A 42 -5.75 -2.31 5.81
CA SER A 42 -6.91 -1.74 5.15
C SER A 42 -6.71 -1.79 3.63
N VAL A 43 -7.80 -1.85 2.88
CA VAL A 43 -7.80 -1.76 1.42
C VAL A 43 -8.58 -0.51 1.04
N GLY A 44 -8.14 0.16 -0.03
CA GLY A 44 -8.78 1.37 -0.49
C GLY A 44 -8.30 1.80 -1.87
N VAL A 45 -8.79 2.95 -2.30
CA VAL A 45 -8.41 3.60 -3.55
C VAL A 45 -7.80 4.95 -3.22
N VAL A 46 -6.69 5.28 -3.87
CA VAL A 46 -6.10 6.62 -3.79
C VAL A 46 -7.14 7.61 -4.33
N ASP A 47 -7.47 8.59 -3.52
CA ASP A 47 -8.50 9.58 -3.81
C ASP A 47 -7.86 10.84 -4.40
N GLU A 48 -6.94 11.45 -3.65
CA GLU A 48 -6.23 12.67 -4.06
C GLU A 48 -4.86 12.75 -3.38
N HIS A 49 -3.99 13.63 -3.87
CA HIS A 49 -2.72 13.96 -3.23
C HIS A 49 -2.43 15.46 -3.36
N THR A 50 -1.60 15.96 -2.46
CA THR A 50 -0.94 17.27 -2.61
C THR A 50 0.01 17.28 -3.81
N ALA A 51 0.29 18.46 -4.37
CA ALA A 51 1.15 18.59 -5.56
C ALA A 51 2.58 18.06 -5.34
N ASP A 52 3.08 18.18 -4.12
CA ASP A 52 4.40 17.69 -3.71
C ASP A 52 4.37 16.27 -3.11
N PHE A 53 3.21 15.62 -3.10
CA PHE A 53 2.98 14.28 -2.53
C PHE A 53 3.36 14.14 -1.05
N SER A 54 3.41 15.25 -0.31
CA SER A 54 3.61 15.24 1.14
C SER A 54 2.44 14.58 1.87
N VAL A 55 1.26 14.64 1.26
CA VAL A 55 -0.01 14.07 1.74
C VAL A 55 -0.74 13.36 0.62
N VAL A 56 -1.22 12.15 0.89
CA VAL A 56 -2.09 11.35 0.00
C VAL A 56 -3.32 10.89 0.78
N TRP A 57 -4.51 11.08 0.23
CA TRP A 57 -5.76 10.58 0.82
C TRP A 57 -6.19 9.28 0.16
N ILE A 58 -6.61 8.32 0.98
CA ILE A 58 -7.10 7.01 0.55
C ILE A 58 -8.55 6.87 1.00
N HIS A 59 -9.45 6.62 0.06
CA HIS A 59 -10.82 6.19 0.37
C HIS A 59 -10.82 4.71 0.68
N LEU A 60 -11.14 4.36 1.93
CA LEU A 60 -11.12 2.99 2.43
C LEU A 60 -12.43 2.27 2.10
N ASP A 61 -12.33 0.96 1.89
CA ASP A 61 -13.47 0.13 1.56
C ASP A 61 -14.48 -0.01 2.70
N HIS A 62 -15.64 -0.57 2.36
CA HIS A 62 -16.68 -0.97 3.32
C HIS A 62 -17.17 0.16 4.23
N GLY A 63 -17.12 1.41 3.74
CA GLY A 63 -17.59 2.58 4.49
C GLY A 63 -16.66 3.02 5.62
N GLN A 64 -15.39 2.60 5.61
CA GLN A 64 -14.38 3.00 6.60
C GLN A 64 -13.91 4.47 6.45
N GLY A 65 -14.44 5.20 5.48
CA GLY A 65 -14.17 6.62 5.28
C GLY A 65 -12.88 6.87 4.52
N ARG A 66 -12.14 7.91 4.92
CA ARG A 66 -10.86 8.27 4.32
C ARG A 66 -9.76 8.25 5.37
N THR A 67 -8.57 7.80 4.97
CA THR A 67 -7.35 7.98 5.75
C THR A 67 -6.36 8.85 4.99
N MET A 68 -5.53 9.55 5.75
CA MET A 68 -4.46 10.41 5.24
C MET A 68 -3.13 9.69 5.45
N LEU A 69 -2.28 9.67 4.43
CA LEU A 69 -0.92 9.16 4.49
C LEU A 69 0.06 10.32 4.36
N LEU A 70 0.97 10.39 5.32
CA LEU A 70 2.12 11.27 5.33
C LEU A 70 3.37 10.48 4.95
N ALA A 71 4.37 11.19 4.42
CA ALA A 71 5.64 10.59 4.01
C ALA A 71 6.40 9.87 5.15
N ASP A 72 6.06 10.13 6.42
CA ASP A 72 6.72 9.58 7.61
C ASP A 72 5.93 8.50 8.36
N ASP A 73 4.70 8.16 7.93
CA ASP A 73 3.77 7.25 8.65
C ASP A 73 4.24 5.79 8.85
N GLN A 74 5.36 5.39 8.25
CA GLN A 74 5.90 4.02 8.28
C GLN A 74 4.93 2.91 7.82
N ILE A 75 3.83 3.28 7.15
CA ILE A 75 2.85 2.35 6.59
C ILE A 75 3.43 1.71 5.33
N ARG A 76 3.25 0.39 5.18
CA ARG A 76 3.59 -0.30 3.95
C ARG A 76 2.44 -0.22 2.97
N ILE A 77 2.74 0.18 1.74
CA ILE A 77 1.76 0.31 0.66
C ILE A 77 1.99 -0.75 -0.41
N VAL A 78 0.95 -1.51 -0.73
CA VAL A 78 0.99 -2.54 -1.78
C VAL A 78 -0.05 -2.21 -2.84
N LYS A 79 0.38 -1.77 -4.03
CA LYS A 79 -0.50 -1.60 -5.19
C LYS A 79 -1.14 -2.94 -5.54
N GLN A 80 -2.46 -2.92 -5.71
CA GLN A 80 -3.23 -4.06 -6.15
C GLN A 80 -3.37 -4.02 -7.67
N PRO A 81 -3.44 -5.18 -8.34
CA PRO A 81 -3.81 -5.23 -9.75
C PRO A 81 -5.19 -4.59 -9.92
N SER A 82 -5.37 -3.81 -10.97
CA SER A 82 -6.70 -3.41 -11.42
C SER A 82 -7.51 -4.68 -11.67
N ALA A 83 -8.69 -4.81 -11.05
CA ALA A 83 -9.62 -5.86 -11.45
C ALA A 83 -10.07 -5.55 -12.89
N SER A 84 -9.69 -6.42 -13.82
CA SER A 84 -10.14 -6.36 -15.22
C SER A 84 -11.64 -6.53 -15.35
#